data_AF-A0A059LEJ4-F1
#
_entry.id   AF-A0A059LEJ4-F1
#
_cell.length_a   1.000
_cell.length_b   1.000
_cell.length_c   1.000
_cell.angle_alpha   90.00
_cell.angle_beta   90.00
_cell.angle_gamma   90.00
#
_symmetry.space_group_name_H-M   'P 1'
#
loop_
_entity.id
_entity.type
_entity.pdbx_description
1 polymer ?
#
loop_
_entity_poly.entity_id
_entity_poly.type
_entity_poly.pdbx_seq_one_letter_code
_entity_poly.pdbx_strand_id
1 'polypeptide(L)'
;GAGWEERAPAEAPGPARGEYRCARAYPSSGASLGLGRRNVHTFRNLNSRFDYIAGAVYFFIVVSALPRCDGVDAVVEAASLPEAAWELARAALRVASGLFLESYVSLCAILVTFAVCLGFASSGGVGAMGDPSAAAQRSPELQGNSLYIRARLGGGATKFVCALLHCMAHVMLATTLLVLLELGVQTLLRHQKLGQEGYHAMYRWYRAYEAEAFADPAGLRARLERWTLGLYPGVLRWGMTLFDVPDLIAVARAQLCQGQAVSRAAALGYYAGVLAYYWVLATPSVGLLFGAYLYVAVNWMGVHYDEAFSSLQIPDYKGFLRLHVSPAGDLEIFSLALDRVPRTWREDPRWRGLRGGGGAGAAPSWRAALPSRWAAVRRQGHHTLLADQPEEQVRVVDYLKVPRRRDA
;
A
#
# COMPACT_ATOMS: atom_id res chain seq x y z
N GLY A 1 -40.61 31.39 -10.60
CA GLY A 1 -39.67 32.36 -11.18
C GLY A 1 -38.52 32.54 -10.23
N ALA A 2 -37.33 32.08 -10.62
CA ALA A 2 -36.00 32.48 -10.14
C ALA A 2 -35.01 31.62 -10.93
N GLY A 3 -34.67 32.08 -12.14
CA GLY A 3 -33.67 31.45 -13.00
C GLY A 3 -32.28 31.68 -12.43
N TRP A 4 -31.56 30.61 -12.17
CA TRP A 4 -30.12 30.64 -11.95
C TRP A 4 -29.44 30.66 -13.33
N GLU A 5 -29.40 31.84 -13.95
CA GLU A 5 -28.48 32.09 -15.06
C GLU A 5 -27.07 32.13 -14.48
N GLU A 6 -26.34 31.02 -14.66
CA GLU A 6 -24.92 30.91 -14.41
C GLU A 6 -24.20 31.83 -15.40
N ARG A 7 -23.97 33.08 -14.97
CA ARG A 7 -23.15 34.05 -15.69
C ARG A 7 -21.78 33.42 -15.94
N ALA A 8 -21.41 33.30 -17.22
CA ALA A 8 -20.03 33.08 -17.61
C ALA A 8 -19.14 34.06 -16.83
N PRO A 9 -18.03 33.61 -16.21
CA PRO A 9 -17.18 34.51 -15.45
C PRO A 9 -16.71 35.63 -16.37
N ALA A 10 -16.90 36.87 -15.92
CA ALA A 10 -16.34 38.04 -16.58
C ALA A 10 -14.87 37.77 -16.88
N GLU A 11 -14.43 38.07 -18.11
CA GLU A 11 -13.04 37.97 -18.54
C GLU A 11 -12.16 38.78 -17.58
N ALA A 12 -11.64 38.11 -16.56
CA ALA A 12 -10.54 38.62 -15.78
C ALA A 12 -9.38 38.87 -16.78
N PRO A 13 -8.65 39.98 -16.68
CA PRO A 13 -7.53 40.24 -17.57
C PRO A 13 -6.60 39.02 -17.54
N GLY A 14 -6.46 38.42 -18.72
CA GLY A 14 -5.74 37.16 -18.87
C GLY A 14 -4.32 37.26 -18.30
N PRO A 15 -3.77 36.17 -17.74
CA PRO A 15 -2.40 36.15 -17.25
C PRO A 15 -1.43 36.66 -18.33
N ALA A 16 -0.35 37.32 -17.90
CA ALA A 16 0.70 37.78 -18.81
C ALA A 16 1.20 36.60 -19.66
N ARG A 17 1.57 36.85 -20.92
CA ARG A 17 1.89 35.84 -21.96
C ARG A 17 2.58 34.59 -21.37
N GLY A 18 1.87 33.46 -21.33
CA GLY A 18 2.43 32.14 -20.99
C GLY A 18 2.33 31.73 -19.50
N GLU A 19 1.74 32.53 -18.62
CA GLU A 19 1.50 32.14 -17.22
C GLU A 19 0.23 31.26 -17.12
N TYR A 20 0.40 30.01 -16.66
CA TYR A 20 -0.72 29.10 -16.37
C TYR A 20 -1.33 29.43 -15.02
N ARG A 21 -2.65 29.66 -15.01
CA ARG A 21 -3.44 29.74 -13.78
C ARG A 21 -4.43 28.59 -13.78
N CYS A 22 -4.27 27.68 -12.83
CA CYS A 22 -5.21 26.58 -12.61
C CYS A 22 -6.60 27.16 -12.33
N ALA A 23 -7.56 26.94 -13.22
CA ALA A 23 -8.92 27.41 -13.03
C ALA A 23 -9.66 26.53 -12.02
N ARG A 24 -9.45 25.21 -12.10
CA ARG A 24 -10.10 24.23 -11.21
C ARG A 24 -9.32 22.92 -11.13
N ALA A 25 -9.07 22.44 -9.92
CA ALA A 25 -8.55 21.10 -9.69
C ALA A 25 -9.59 20.01 -10.02
N TYR A 26 -9.13 18.87 -10.53
CA TYR A 26 -9.96 17.72 -10.86
C TYR A 26 -9.37 16.40 -10.32
N PRO A 27 -10.12 15.61 -9.53
CA PRO A 27 -11.44 15.90 -8.98
C PRO A 27 -11.46 17.19 -8.14
N SER A 28 -12.63 17.77 -7.92
CA SER A 28 -12.71 18.96 -7.06
C SER A 28 -12.23 18.62 -5.65
N SER A 29 -11.66 19.59 -4.93
CA SER A 29 -11.19 19.40 -3.56
C SER A 29 -12.28 18.79 -2.65
N GLY A 30 -13.53 19.25 -2.78
CA GLY A 30 -14.68 18.67 -2.08
C GLY A 30 -14.96 17.20 -2.42
N ALA A 31 -14.83 16.81 -3.69
CA ALA A 31 -14.96 15.41 -4.09
C ALA A 31 -13.80 14.57 -3.53
N SER A 32 -12.56 15.06 -3.63
CA SER A 32 -11.38 14.38 -3.09
C SER A 32 -11.43 14.24 -1.56
N LEU A 33 -11.96 15.24 -0.83
CA LEU A 33 -12.23 15.14 0.61
C LEU A 33 -13.22 14.02 0.93
N GLY A 34 -14.36 14.00 0.22
CA GLY A 34 -15.40 12.99 0.41
C GLY A 34 -14.90 11.57 0.13
N LEU A 35 -14.08 11.41 -0.91
CA LEU A 35 -13.46 10.13 -1.26
C LEU A 35 -12.35 9.74 -0.29
N GLY A 36 -11.52 10.70 0.13
CA GLY A 36 -10.37 10.48 1.03
C GLY A 36 -10.76 9.93 2.40
N ARG A 37 -12.00 10.15 2.87
CA ARG A 37 -12.55 9.49 4.07
C ARG A 37 -12.52 7.96 3.98
N ARG A 38 -12.51 7.42 2.76
CA ARG A 38 -12.48 5.97 2.53
C ARG A 38 -11.09 5.36 2.70
N ASN A 39 -10.03 6.16 2.76
CA ASN A 39 -8.65 5.66 2.84
C ASN A 39 -8.42 4.74 4.03
N VAL A 40 -8.97 5.05 5.21
CA VAL A 40 -8.74 4.24 6.43
C VAL A 40 -9.16 2.78 6.26
N HIS A 41 -10.27 2.51 5.56
CA HIS A 41 -10.82 1.14 5.43
C HIS A 41 -10.62 0.54 4.04
N THR A 42 -10.59 1.36 2.99
CA THR A 42 -10.56 0.90 1.59
C THR A 42 -9.12 0.72 1.10
N PHE A 43 -8.15 1.49 1.62
CA PHE A 43 -6.77 1.45 1.15
C PHE A 43 -6.21 0.02 1.16
N ARG A 44 -6.31 -0.67 2.30
CA ARG A 44 -5.83 -2.06 2.46
C ARG A 44 -6.48 -3.02 1.45
N ASN A 45 -7.79 -2.91 1.25
CA ASN A 45 -8.52 -3.85 0.39
C ASN A 45 -8.10 -3.72 -1.08
N LEU A 46 -7.74 -2.51 -1.52
CA LEU A 46 -7.34 -2.25 -2.90
C LEU A 46 -5.83 -2.38 -3.12
N ASN A 47 -5.02 -2.17 -2.08
CA ASN A 47 -3.57 -2.15 -2.15
C ASN A 47 -2.90 -3.34 -1.45
N SER A 48 -3.60 -4.47 -1.29
CA SER A 48 -3.08 -5.66 -0.59
C SER A 48 -1.72 -6.17 -1.11
N ARG A 49 -1.42 -5.96 -2.40
CA ARG A 49 -0.11 -6.27 -2.99
C ARG A 49 1.04 -5.51 -2.33
N PHE A 50 0.81 -4.24 -1.98
CA PHE A 50 1.78 -3.42 -1.27
C PHE A 50 2.04 -3.98 0.12
N ASP A 51 0.98 -4.38 0.84
CA ASP A 51 1.11 -4.93 2.18
C ASP A 51 1.89 -6.26 2.19
N TYR A 52 1.72 -7.09 1.16
CA TYR A 52 2.48 -8.34 1.02
C TYR A 52 3.98 -8.10 0.88
N ILE A 53 4.37 -7.18 0.01
CA ILE A 53 5.79 -6.84 -0.20
C ILE A 53 6.36 -6.16 1.05
N ALA A 54 5.63 -5.18 1.61
CA ALA A 54 6.06 -4.44 2.79
C ALA A 54 6.26 -5.37 3.99
N GLY A 55 5.35 -6.31 4.21
CA GLY A 55 5.45 -7.29 5.29
C GLY A 55 6.67 -8.20 5.17
N ALA A 56 7.02 -8.65 3.97
CA ALA A 56 8.24 -9.42 3.72
C ALA A 56 9.51 -8.58 3.99
N VAL A 57 9.55 -7.33 3.51
CA VAL A 57 10.67 -6.40 3.77
C VAL A 57 10.84 -6.17 5.27
N TYR A 58 9.76 -5.95 6.01
CA TYR A 58 9.80 -5.76 7.46
C TYR A 58 10.33 -7.00 8.18
N PHE A 59 9.95 -8.19 7.74
CA PHE A 59 10.50 -9.42 8.31
C PHE A 59 12.02 -9.50 8.09
N PHE A 60 12.52 -9.18 6.90
CA PHE A 60 13.97 -9.15 6.65
C PHE A 60 14.72 -8.10 7.47
N ILE A 61 14.07 -6.98 7.83
CA ILE A 61 14.66 -6.01 8.76
C ILE A 61 14.91 -6.67 10.13
N VAL A 62 14.01 -7.53 10.62
CA VAL A 62 14.08 -8.05 12.00
C VAL A 62 14.55 -9.50 12.10
N VAL A 63 14.73 -10.22 10.99
CA VAL A 63 15.01 -11.66 10.98
C VAL A 63 16.27 -12.05 11.76
N SER A 64 17.31 -11.20 11.74
CA SER A 64 18.55 -11.46 12.48
C SER A 64 18.42 -11.31 13.99
N ALA A 65 17.34 -10.71 14.49
CA ALA A 65 17.06 -10.71 15.93
C ALA A 65 16.49 -12.05 16.42
N LEU A 66 16.07 -12.95 15.52
CA LEU A 66 15.45 -14.23 15.88
C LEU A 66 16.49 -15.36 15.99
N PRO A 67 16.39 -16.25 17.01
CA PRO A 67 15.42 -16.22 18.10
C PRO A 67 15.84 -15.26 19.22
N ARG A 68 14.88 -14.51 19.77
CA ARG A 68 15.11 -13.75 21.00
C ARG A 68 14.90 -14.61 22.22
N CYS A 69 15.95 -14.72 23.02
CA CYS A 69 15.98 -15.50 24.25
C CYS A 69 15.71 -14.63 25.49
N ASP A 70 15.67 -13.31 25.31
CA ASP A 70 15.49 -12.33 26.36
C ASP A 70 14.56 -11.19 25.94
N GLY A 71 13.94 -10.55 26.93
CA GLY A 71 13.55 -9.14 26.78
C GLY A 71 12.08 -8.84 26.46
N VAL A 72 11.15 -9.58 27.07
CA VAL A 72 9.75 -9.10 27.27
C VAL A 72 9.18 -9.39 28.66
N ASP A 73 9.90 -10.10 29.54
CA ASP A 73 9.39 -10.44 30.88
C ASP A 73 9.06 -9.21 31.73
N ALA A 74 9.93 -8.18 31.67
CA ALA A 74 9.69 -6.90 32.32
C ALA A 74 8.42 -6.18 31.82
N VAL A 75 8.01 -6.42 30.56
CA VAL A 75 6.76 -5.86 30.02
C VAL A 75 5.54 -6.57 30.62
N VAL A 76 5.63 -7.89 30.80
CA VAL A 76 4.56 -8.71 31.40
C VAL A 76 4.43 -8.43 32.90
N GLU A 77 5.54 -8.13 33.57
CA GLU A 77 5.62 -7.90 35.02
C GLU A 77 5.40 -6.44 35.45
N ALA A 78 5.28 -5.52 34.49
CA ALA A 78 5.07 -4.11 34.76
C ALA A 78 3.81 -3.87 35.60
N ALA A 79 3.92 -3.00 36.62
CA ALA A 79 2.83 -2.70 37.54
C ALA A 79 1.80 -1.72 36.94
N SER A 80 2.14 -1.03 35.85
CA SER A 80 1.29 -0.03 35.21
C SER A 80 1.46 0.03 33.70
N LEU A 81 0.44 0.55 32.99
CA LEU A 81 0.51 0.72 31.53
C LEU A 81 1.66 1.63 31.05
N PRO A 82 1.97 2.77 31.70
CA PRO A 82 3.11 3.60 31.30
C PRO A 82 4.45 2.87 31.46
N GLU A 83 4.62 2.09 32.52
CA GLU A 83 5.80 1.27 32.76
C GLU A 83 5.93 0.18 31.69
N ALA A 84 4.84 -0.52 31.38
CA ALA A 84 4.81 -1.52 30.32
C ALA A 84 5.17 -0.91 28.95
N ALA A 85 4.64 0.28 28.64
CA ALA A 85 4.94 0.99 27.39
C ALA A 85 6.42 1.42 27.32
N TRP A 86 6.99 1.86 28.44
CA TRP A 86 8.41 2.21 28.53
C TRP A 86 9.31 1.00 28.33
N GLU A 87 9.01 -0.13 28.99
CA GLU A 87 9.77 -1.37 28.83
C GLU A 87 9.65 -1.95 27.41
N LEU A 88 8.47 -1.81 26.79
CA LEU A 88 8.27 -2.17 25.39
C LEU A 88 9.16 -1.32 24.46
N ALA A 89 9.17 0.00 24.65
CA ALA A 89 10.01 0.92 23.87
C ALA A 89 11.50 0.62 24.07
N ARG A 90 11.92 0.36 25.31
CA ARG A 90 13.29 -0.03 25.65
C ARG A 90 13.68 -1.35 24.99
N ALA A 91 12.79 -2.34 24.95
CA ALA A 91 13.02 -3.60 24.26
C ALA A 91 13.17 -3.38 22.74
N ALA A 92 12.27 -2.62 22.12
CA ALA A 92 12.33 -2.30 20.69
C ALA A 92 13.61 -1.54 20.30
N LEU A 93 14.07 -0.60 21.14
CA LEU A 93 15.32 0.13 20.94
C LEU A 93 16.55 -0.79 21.07
N ARG A 94 16.55 -1.71 22.04
CA ARG A 94 17.63 -2.70 22.18
C ARG A 94 17.73 -3.58 20.94
N VAL A 95 16.61 -4.11 20.46
CA VAL A 95 16.57 -4.87 19.21
C VAL A 95 17.10 -4.02 18.06
N ALA A 96 16.59 -2.80 17.88
CA ALA A 96 17.04 -1.90 16.83
C ALA A 96 18.55 -1.69 16.87
N SER A 97 19.13 -1.43 18.05
CA SER A 97 20.58 -1.26 18.19
C SER A 97 21.37 -2.53 17.81
N GLY A 98 20.90 -3.71 18.21
CA GLY A 98 21.54 -4.99 17.83
C GLY A 98 21.49 -5.24 16.32
N LEU A 99 20.41 -4.84 15.64
CA LEU A 99 20.31 -4.95 14.18
C LEU A 99 21.39 -4.12 13.45
N PHE A 100 21.76 -2.96 13.98
CA PHE A 100 22.82 -2.13 13.39
C PHE A 100 24.23 -2.61 13.74
N LEU A 101 24.42 -3.14 14.94
CA LEU A 101 25.75 -3.44 15.48
C LEU A 101 26.21 -4.87 15.20
N GLU A 102 25.28 -5.83 15.09
CA GLU A 102 25.62 -7.26 15.16
C GLU A 102 25.10 -8.07 13.97
N SER A 103 24.27 -7.49 13.09
CA SER A 103 23.48 -8.25 12.09
C SER A 103 23.75 -7.86 10.64
N TYR A 104 24.42 -8.70 9.86
CA TYR A 104 24.68 -8.41 8.43
C TYR A 104 23.44 -8.47 7.53
N VAL A 105 22.56 -9.46 7.73
CA VAL A 105 21.38 -9.66 6.86
C VAL A 105 20.36 -8.54 7.08
N SER A 106 20.00 -8.29 8.34
CA SER A 106 19.13 -7.17 8.70
C SER A 106 19.73 -5.81 8.32
N LEU A 107 21.03 -5.59 8.51
CA LEU A 107 21.68 -4.36 8.06
C LEU A 107 21.57 -4.16 6.54
N CYS A 108 21.73 -5.21 5.74
CA CYS A 108 21.52 -5.15 4.29
C CYS A 108 20.08 -4.73 3.95
N ALA A 109 19.07 -5.34 4.60
CA ALA A 109 17.67 -4.97 4.42
C ALA A 109 17.38 -3.51 4.81
N ILE A 110 18.00 -3.03 5.91
CA ILE A 110 17.90 -1.63 6.36
C ILE A 110 18.55 -0.68 5.33
N LEU A 111 19.73 -1.03 4.80
CA LEU A 111 20.42 -0.21 3.78
C LEU A 111 19.63 -0.14 2.47
N VAL A 112 19.02 -1.25 2.04
CA VAL A 112 18.11 -1.26 0.88
C VAL A 112 16.89 -0.39 1.13
N THR A 113 16.28 -0.50 2.31
CA THR A 113 15.15 0.34 2.72
C THR A 113 15.54 1.82 2.73
N PHE A 114 16.70 2.15 3.29
CA PHE A 114 17.25 3.50 3.29
C PHE A 114 17.49 4.03 1.87
N ALA A 115 18.07 3.22 0.98
CA ALA A 115 18.30 3.60 -0.42
C ALA A 115 16.97 3.89 -1.15
N VAL A 116 15.93 3.10 -0.89
CA VAL A 116 14.57 3.34 -1.40
C VAL A 116 13.99 4.65 -0.82
N CYS A 117 14.08 4.87 0.49
CA CYS A 117 13.66 6.12 1.12
C CYS A 117 14.40 7.34 0.56
N LEU A 118 15.70 7.22 0.30
CA LEU A 118 16.52 8.26 -0.29
C LEU A 118 16.11 8.54 -1.74
N GLY A 119 15.82 7.49 -2.51
CA GLY A 119 15.24 7.60 -3.85
C GLY A 119 13.94 8.38 -3.84
N PHE A 120 13.01 8.07 -2.92
CA PHE A 120 11.75 8.81 -2.79
C PHE A 120 11.93 10.26 -2.32
N ALA A 121 12.84 10.50 -1.37
CA ALA A 121 13.18 11.85 -0.94
C ALA A 121 13.76 12.68 -2.11
N SER A 122 14.49 12.03 -3.03
CA SER A 122 15.06 12.70 -4.20
C SER A 122 14.01 13.11 -5.25
N SER A 123 12.89 12.38 -5.36
CA SER A 123 11.81 12.63 -6.33
C SER A 123 10.65 13.48 -5.79
N GLY A 124 10.52 13.62 -4.46
CA GLY A 124 9.31 14.10 -3.78
C GLY A 124 9.32 15.54 -3.26
N GLY A 125 10.09 16.45 -3.85
CA GLY A 125 10.08 17.88 -3.50
C GLY A 125 10.95 18.28 -2.30
N VAL A 126 11.26 17.36 -1.37
CA VAL A 126 12.15 17.62 -0.22
C VAL A 126 13.62 17.67 -0.69
N GLY A 127 14.29 18.79 -0.43
CA GLY A 127 15.64 19.09 -0.92
C GLY A 127 15.75 19.11 -2.45
N ALA A 128 14.64 19.07 -3.19
CA ALA A 128 14.61 18.87 -4.63
C ALA A 128 15.22 20.04 -5.41
N MET A 129 15.18 21.25 -4.86
CA MET A 129 15.70 22.44 -5.54
C MET A 129 17.20 22.68 -5.35
N GLY A 130 17.85 22.05 -4.36
CA GLY A 130 19.24 22.40 -4.03
C GLY A 130 19.38 23.91 -3.79
N ASP A 131 20.43 24.54 -4.34
CA ASP A 131 20.49 25.99 -4.44
C ASP A 131 19.51 26.48 -5.54
N PRO A 132 18.38 27.10 -5.16
CA PRO A 132 17.41 27.57 -6.15
C PRO A 132 18.04 28.66 -7.01
N SER A 133 17.77 28.65 -8.32
CA SER A 133 18.20 29.71 -9.23
C SER A 133 17.70 31.09 -8.76
N ALA A 134 18.40 32.16 -9.15
CA ALA A 134 18.00 33.52 -8.79
C ALA A 134 16.57 33.89 -9.22
N ALA A 135 16.03 33.22 -10.24
CA ALA A 135 14.63 33.36 -10.66
C ALA A 135 13.67 32.62 -9.72
N ALA A 136 14.02 31.41 -9.28
CA ALA A 136 13.21 30.63 -8.34
C ALA A 136 13.13 31.32 -6.96
N GLN A 137 14.23 31.92 -6.48
CA GLN A 137 14.25 32.68 -5.21
C GLN A 137 13.30 33.89 -5.19
N ARG A 138 12.96 34.45 -6.36
CA ARG A 138 12.00 35.55 -6.47
C ARG A 138 10.54 35.07 -6.39
N SER A 139 10.30 33.77 -6.43
CA SER A 139 8.94 33.21 -6.35
C SER A 139 8.39 33.42 -4.93
N PRO A 140 7.21 34.03 -4.76
CA PRO A 140 6.65 34.29 -3.43
C PRO A 140 6.43 33.02 -2.60
N GLU A 141 6.25 31.86 -3.24
CA GLU A 141 6.11 30.55 -2.59
C GLU A 141 7.38 30.06 -1.87
N LEU A 142 8.54 30.61 -2.23
CA LEU A 142 9.84 30.27 -1.64
C LEU A 142 10.38 31.38 -0.73
N GLN A 143 9.58 32.42 -0.49
CA GLN A 143 9.90 33.50 0.42
C GLN A 143 9.47 33.14 1.84
N GLY A 144 10.37 33.37 2.82
CA GLY A 144 10.11 33.13 4.24
C GLY A 144 11.05 32.10 4.84
N ASN A 145 10.84 31.83 6.14
CA ASN A 145 11.74 31.02 6.95
C ASN A 145 11.06 29.78 7.54
N SER A 146 9.96 29.33 6.93
CA SER A 146 9.21 28.17 7.43
C SER A 146 10.02 26.89 7.28
N LEU A 147 9.78 25.92 8.17
CA LEU A 147 10.41 24.60 8.11
C LEU A 147 10.19 23.93 6.74
N TYR A 148 9.02 24.12 6.15
CA TYR A 148 8.69 23.63 4.81
C TYR A 148 9.62 24.18 3.72
N ILE A 149 9.87 25.49 3.72
CA ILE A 149 10.77 26.13 2.74
C ILE A 149 12.19 25.62 2.93
N ARG A 150 12.67 25.55 4.18
CA ARG A 150 13.99 24.96 4.50
C ARG A 150 14.09 23.51 4.05
N ALA A 151 13.05 22.72 4.27
CA ALA A 151 13.02 21.33 3.85
C ALA A 151 13.04 21.19 2.33
N ARG A 152 12.42 22.12 1.60
CA ARG A 152 12.38 22.13 0.13
C ARG A 152 13.71 22.61 -0.50
N LEU A 153 14.39 23.55 0.14
CA LEU A 153 15.65 24.17 -0.33
C LEU A 153 16.91 23.49 0.21
N GLY A 154 16.85 22.69 1.28
CA GLY A 154 18.04 22.18 1.98
C GLY A 154 18.86 21.10 1.24
N GLY A 155 18.60 20.90 -0.06
CA GLY A 155 19.45 20.11 -0.94
C GLY A 155 19.69 18.67 -0.50
N GLY A 156 20.91 18.18 -0.74
CA GLY A 156 21.30 16.79 -0.48
C GLY A 156 21.28 16.41 1.02
N ALA A 157 21.70 17.31 1.90
CA ALA A 157 21.73 17.04 3.34
C ALA A 157 20.31 16.83 3.90
N THR A 158 19.35 17.66 3.48
CA THR A 158 17.95 17.48 3.89
C THR A 158 17.35 16.19 3.34
N LYS A 159 17.63 15.83 2.07
CA LYS A 159 17.21 14.54 1.50
C LYS A 159 17.71 13.37 2.36
N PHE A 160 18.99 13.40 2.73
CA PHE A 160 19.60 12.37 3.55
C PHE A 160 18.93 12.28 4.93
N VAL A 161 18.76 13.41 5.63
CA VAL A 161 18.13 13.42 6.96
C VAL A 161 16.68 12.94 6.92
N CYS A 162 15.88 13.40 5.95
CA CYS A 162 14.51 12.95 5.81
C CYS A 162 14.43 11.45 5.48
N ALA A 163 15.28 10.95 4.57
CA ALA A 163 15.37 9.54 4.26
C ALA A 163 15.79 8.71 5.48
N LEU A 164 16.75 9.20 6.27
CA LEU A 164 17.23 8.54 7.48
C LEU A 164 16.12 8.45 8.54
N LEU A 165 15.43 9.56 8.81
CA LEU A 165 14.34 9.61 9.76
C LEU A 165 13.18 8.69 9.34
N HIS A 166 12.84 8.68 8.06
CA HIS A 166 11.79 7.81 7.52
C HIS A 166 12.19 6.33 7.60
N CYS A 167 13.43 6.00 7.22
CA CYS A 167 13.97 4.66 7.37
C CYS A 167 13.98 4.23 8.85
N MET A 168 14.37 5.12 9.77
CA MET A 168 14.36 4.84 11.20
C MET A 168 12.93 4.61 11.71
N ALA A 169 11.94 5.34 11.22
CA ALA A 169 10.54 5.08 11.55
C ALA A 169 10.10 3.67 11.10
N HIS A 170 10.52 3.21 9.92
CA HIS A 170 10.27 1.83 9.47
C HIS A 170 10.97 0.81 10.37
N VAL A 171 12.25 1.01 10.71
CA VAL A 171 12.99 0.12 11.61
C VAL A 171 12.33 0.05 12.98
N MET A 172 11.98 1.19 13.57
CA MET A 172 11.31 1.23 14.87
C MET A 172 9.94 0.58 14.87
N LEU A 173 9.15 0.75 13.81
CA LEU A 173 7.88 0.05 13.67
C LEU A 173 8.11 -1.46 13.53
N ALA A 174 9.06 -1.88 12.69
CA ALA A 174 9.36 -3.28 12.46
C ALA A 174 9.81 -3.99 13.76
N THR A 175 10.70 -3.36 14.54
CA THR A 175 11.16 -3.92 15.83
C THR A 175 10.06 -3.88 16.89
N THR A 176 9.23 -2.85 16.93
CA THR A 176 8.06 -2.80 17.84
C THR A 176 7.09 -3.94 17.56
N LEU A 177 6.78 -4.21 16.29
CA LEU A 177 5.92 -5.33 15.90
C LEU A 177 6.54 -6.68 16.27
N LEU A 178 7.86 -6.83 16.17
CA LEU A 178 8.55 -8.04 16.59
C LEU A 178 8.42 -8.24 18.10
N VAL A 179 8.68 -7.19 18.90
CA VAL A 179 8.57 -7.25 20.36
C VAL A 179 7.12 -7.56 20.78
N LEU A 180 6.12 -7.01 20.09
CA LEU A 180 4.70 -7.31 20.33
C LEU A 180 4.36 -8.77 20.02
N LEU A 181 4.89 -9.32 18.93
CA LEU A 181 4.72 -10.74 18.62
C LEU A 181 5.34 -11.63 19.71
N GLU A 182 6.55 -11.29 20.15
CA GLU A 182 7.25 -12.02 21.22
C GLU A 182 6.54 -11.90 22.56
N LEU A 183 5.99 -10.74 22.89
CA LEU A 183 5.14 -10.55 24.05
C LEU A 183 3.95 -11.51 23.99
N GLY A 184 3.27 -11.61 22.83
CA GLY A 184 2.19 -12.56 22.62
C GLY A 184 2.63 -14.02 22.82
N VAL A 185 3.77 -14.42 22.25
CA VAL A 185 4.33 -15.77 22.45
C VAL A 185 4.66 -16.03 23.93
N GLN A 186 5.29 -15.08 24.62
CA GLN A 186 5.64 -15.22 26.04
C GLN A 186 4.40 -15.30 26.94
N THR A 187 3.36 -14.52 26.65
CA THR A 187 2.06 -14.61 27.34
C THR A 187 1.43 -16.00 27.16
N LEU A 188 1.48 -16.57 25.95
CA LEU A 188 0.98 -17.93 25.68
C LEU A 188 1.80 -19.00 26.40
N LEU A 189 3.13 -18.87 26.43
CA LEU A 189 4.02 -19.77 27.16
C LEU A 189 3.71 -19.76 28.67
N ARG A 190 3.52 -18.58 29.27
CA ARG A 190 3.22 -18.42 30.70
C ARG A 190 1.83 -18.95 31.08
N HIS A 191 0.81 -18.73 30.27
CA HIS A 191 -0.59 -19.01 30.67
C HIS A 191 -1.20 -20.28 30.07
N GLN A 192 -0.73 -20.77 28.92
CA GLN A 192 -1.36 -21.88 28.18
C GLN A 192 -0.50 -23.16 28.12
N LYS A 193 0.64 -23.21 28.86
CA LYS A 193 1.58 -24.35 28.87
C LYS A 193 2.07 -24.76 27.47
N LEU A 194 2.14 -23.80 26.54
CA LEU A 194 2.55 -24.02 25.15
C LEU A 194 3.98 -24.58 25.10
N GLY A 195 4.23 -25.57 24.23
CA GLY A 195 5.56 -26.16 23.98
C GLY A 195 6.06 -27.20 25.00
N GLN A 196 5.28 -27.59 26.02
CA GLN A 196 5.73 -28.58 27.02
C GLN A 196 5.81 -30.01 26.50
N GLU A 197 4.99 -30.36 25.51
CA GLU A 197 4.91 -31.74 25.00
C GLU A 197 5.96 -32.05 23.90
N GLY A 198 6.65 -31.03 23.37
CA GLY A 198 7.55 -31.15 22.22
C GLY A 198 6.83 -31.10 20.87
N TYR A 199 7.55 -31.26 19.75
CA TYR A 199 7.00 -31.12 18.39
C TYR A 199 5.79 -32.04 18.11
N HIS A 200 4.82 -31.57 17.31
CA HIS A 200 3.62 -32.33 16.90
C HIS A 200 2.69 -32.75 18.06
N ALA A 201 2.44 -31.85 19.00
CA ALA A 201 1.58 -32.10 20.17
C ALA A 201 0.17 -32.53 19.78
N MET A 202 -0.48 -31.83 18.84
CA MET A 202 -1.83 -32.19 18.41
C MET A 202 -1.88 -33.52 17.69
N TYR A 203 -0.85 -33.87 16.91
CA TYR A 203 -0.77 -35.20 16.28
C TYR A 203 -0.60 -36.31 17.32
N ARG A 204 0.22 -36.12 18.35
CA ARG A 204 0.37 -37.11 19.44
C ARG A 204 -0.93 -37.26 20.22
N TRP A 205 -1.56 -36.14 20.58
CA TRP A 205 -2.86 -36.13 21.24
C TRP A 205 -3.91 -36.87 20.40
N TYR A 206 -3.99 -36.56 19.09
CA TYR A 206 -4.90 -37.23 18.17
C TYR A 206 -4.65 -38.74 18.13
N ARG A 207 -3.39 -39.19 18.08
CA ARG A 207 -3.06 -40.62 18.07
C ARG A 207 -3.42 -41.33 19.37
N ALA A 208 -3.25 -40.67 20.52
CA ALA A 208 -3.69 -41.20 21.81
C ALA A 208 -5.22 -41.30 21.86
N TYR A 209 -5.93 -40.24 21.48
CA TYR A 209 -7.39 -40.22 21.41
C TYR A 209 -7.93 -41.25 20.41
N GLU A 210 -7.31 -41.39 19.23
CA GLU A 210 -7.69 -42.36 18.20
C GLU A 210 -7.46 -43.81 18.68
N ALA A 211 -6.49 -44.05 19.57
CA ALA A 211 -6.26 -45.37 20.15
C ALA A 211 -7.31 -45.73 21.22
N GLU A 212 -7.72 -44.74 22.02
CA GLU A 212 -8.70 -44.93 23.11
C GLU A 212 -10.15 -44.94 22.62
N ALA A 213 -10.53 -43.98 21.77
CA ALA A 213 -11.91 -43.80 21.32
C ALA A 213 -12.32 -44.76 20.20
N PHE A 214 -11.35 -45.23 19.40
CA PHE A 214 -11.60 -46.09 18.24
C PHE A 214 -10.67 -47.30 18.27
N ALA A 215 -11.12 -48.40 18.88
CA ALA A 215 -10.36 -49.65 18.84
C ALA A 215 -10.24 -50.17 17.38
N ASP A 216 -9.06 -50.67 16.97
CA ASP A 216 -8.83 -51.27 15.64
C ASP A 216 -8.50 -52.76 15.77
N PRO A 217 -9.49 -53.60 16.08
CA PRO A 217 -9.28 -55.05 16.25
C PRO A 217 -8.84 -55.73 14.96
N ALA A 218 -9.10 -55.14 13.79
CA ALA A 218 -8.70 -55.69 12.49
C ALA A 218 -7.30 -55.18 12.04
N GLY A 219 -6.64 -54.30 12.79
CA GLY A 219 -5.36 -53.69 12.41
C GLY A 219 -5.41 -52.97 11.06
N LEU A 220 -6.56 -52.40 10.68
CA LEU A 220 -6.76 -51.70 9.42
C LEU A 220 -5.81 -50.49 9.31
N ARG A 221 -5.60 -49.75 10.40
CA ARG A 221 -4.71 -48.57 10.44
C ARG A 221 -3.27 -48.94 10.18
N ALA A 222 -2.77 -50.00 10.83
CA ALA A 222 -1.42 -50.51 10.59
C ALA A 222 -1.24 -51.09 9.18
N ARG A 223 -2.30 -51.68 8.60
CA ARG A 223 -2.30 -52.10 7.19
C ARG A 223 -2.25 -50.90 6.25
N LEU A 224 -3.06 -49.87 6.47
CA LEU A 224 -3.06 -48.63 5.70
C LEU A 224 -1.71 -47.91 5.78
N GLU A 225 -1.11 -47.79 6.96
CA GLU A 225 0.22 -47.20 7.13
C GLU A 225 1.27 -47.94 6.29
N ARG A 226 1.28 -49.28 6.30
CA ARG A 226 2.19 -50.07 5.47
C ARG A 226 1.91 -49.94 3.97
N TRP A 227 0.64 -50.01 3.56
CA TRP A 227 0.25 -49.91 2.15
C TRP A 227 0.52 -48.54 1.56
N THR A 228 0.41 -47.50 2.38
CA THR A 228 0.69 -46.12 1.99
C THR A 228 2.15 -45.73 2.20
N LEU A 229 3.03 -46.67 2.58
CA LEU A 229 4.45 -46.42 2.87
C LEU A 229 4.66 -45.28 3.89
N GLY A 230 3.78 -45.19 4.89
CA GLY A 230 3.80 -44.13 5.90
C GLY A 230 3.17 -42.79 5.47
N LEU A 231 2.63 -42.69 4.25
CA LEU A 231 1.99 -41.47 3.77
C LEU A 231 0.71 -41.14 4.55
N TYR A 232 -0.10 -42.13 4.95
CA TYR A 232 -1.31 -41.92 5.75
C TYR A 232 -1.03 -41.14 7.06
N PRO A 233 -0.21 -41.66 7.99
CA PRO A 233 0.11 -40.91 9.20
C PRO A 233 0.92 -39.64 8.91
N GLY A 234 1.72 -39.64 7.83
CA GLY A 234 2.49 -38.48 7.39
C GLY A 234 1.61 -37.29 7.02
N VAL A 235 0.58 -37.48 6.18
CA VAL A 235 -0.34 -36.42 5.76
C VAL A 235 -1.11 -35.85 6.95
N LEU A 236 -1.59 -36.72 7.85
CA LEU A 236 -2.26 -36.28 9.08
C LEU A 236 -1.31 -35.46 9.96
N ARG A 237 -0.07 -35.92 10.15
CA ARG A 237 0.95 -35.20 10.91
C ARG A 237 1.24 -33.83 10.30
N TRP A 238 1.46 -33.75 8.99
CA TRP A 238 1.72 -32.49 8.29
C TRP A 238 0.52 -31.54 8.35
N GLY A 239 -0.69 -32.06 8.16
CA GLY A 239 -1.93 -31.28 8.26
C GLY A 239 -2.13 -30.69 9.65
N MET A 240 -1.92 -31.48 10.71
CA MET A 240 -2.01 -31.00 12.09
C MET A 240 -0.87 -30.04 12.46
N THR A 241 0.32 -30.21 11.87
CA THR A 241 1.48 -29.33 12.09
C THR A 241 1.20 -27.89 11.63
N LEU A 242 0.33 -27.70 10.63
CA LEU A 242 -0.12 -26.36 10.20
C LEU A 242 -0.89 -25.62 11.30
N PHE A 243 -1.56 -26.34 12.20
CA PHE A 243 -2.28 -25.77 13.32
C PHE A 243 -1.41 -25.69 14.58
N ASP A 244 -0.38 -26.54 14.70
CA ASP A 244 0.62 -26.52 15.79
C ASP A 244 1.75 -25.49 15.57
N VAL A 245 1.60 -24.50 14.70
CA VAL A 245 2.67 -23.50 14.44
C VAL A 245 3.10 -22.77 15.73
N PRO A 246 2.20 -22.34 16.64
CA PRO A 246 2.62 -21.77 17.93
C PRO A 246 3.48 -22.72 18.77
N ASP A 247 3.12 -23.99 18.84
CA ASP A 247 3.88 -25.02 19.56
C ASP A 247 5.24 -25.28 18.90
N LEU A 248 5.28 -25.35 17.56
CA LEU A 248 6.51 -25.44 16.79
C LEU A 248 7.45 -24.26 17.11
N ILE A 249 6.92 -23.04 17.13
CA ILE A 249 7.66 -21.82 17.48
C ILE A 249 8.18 -21.91 18.91
N ALA A 250 7.34 -22.29 19.86
CA ALA A 250 7.67 -22.42 21.28
C ALA A 250 8.80 -23.43 21.53
N VAL A 251 8.67 -24.65 21.00
CA VAL A 251 9.65 -25.73 21.18
C VAL A 251 10.97 -25.38 20.50
N ALA A 252 10.93 -24.92 19.24
CA ALA A 252 12.15 -24.56 18.51
C ALA A 252 12.87 -23.39 19.17
N ARG A 253 12.14 -22.35 19.61
CA ARG A 253 12.70 -21.23 20.36
C ARG A 253 13.38 -21.70 21.64
N ALA A 254 12.71 -22.52 22.45
CA ALA A 254 13.28 -23.02 23.71
C ALA A 254 14.58 -23.80 23.48
N GLN A 255 14.61 -24.68 22.47
CA GLN A 255 15.80 -25.45 22.11
C GLN A 255 16.95 -24.53 21.64
N LEU A 256 16.67 -23.59 20.74
CA LEU A 256 17.68 -22.65 20.24
C LEU A 256 18.24 -21.78 21.37
N CYS A 257 17.39 -21.30 22.28
CA CYS A 257 17.81 -20.47 23.41
C CYS A 257 18.60 -21.22 24.47
N GLN A 258 18.41 -22.53 24.58
CA GLN A 258 19.22 -23.40 25.45
C GLN A 258 20.51 -23.87 24.76
N GLY A 259 20.80 -23.42 23.54
CA GLY A 259 21.96 -23.85 22.75
C GLY A 259 21.87 -25.30 22.28
N GLN A 260 20.66 -25.89 22.26
CA GLN A 260 20.45 -27.25 21.78
C GLN A 260 20.45 -27.29 20.26
N ALA A 261 20.97 -28.38 19.69
CA ALA A 261 20.98 -28.57 18.24
C ALA A 261 19.56 -28.79 17.70
N VAL A 262 19.13 -27.93 16.78
CA VAL A 262 17.83 -28.03 16.10
C VAL A 262 18.05 -28.51 14.66
N SER A 263 17.19 -29.40 14.17
CA SER A 263 17.26 -29.87 12.79
C SER A 263 17.00 -28.72 11.81
N ARG A 264 17.59 -28.78 10.61
CA ARG A 264 17.37 -27.75 9.57
C ARG A 264 15.89 -27.56 9.23
N ALA A 265 15.11 -28.65 9.22
CA ALA A 265 13.68 -28.60 8.97
C ALA A 265 12.92 -27.88 10.11
N ALA A 266 13.28 -28.14 11.37
CA ALA A 266 12.68 -27.46 12.51
C ALA A 266 13.08 -25.98 12.58
N ALA A 267 14.33 -25.63 12.24
CA ALA A 267 14.77 -24.23 12.11
C ALA A 267 14.01 -23.50 10.98
N LEU A 268 13.88 -24.13 9.81
CA LEU A 268 13.08 -23.57 8.71
C LEU A 268 11.62 -23.39 9.12
N GLY A 269 11.04 -24.38 9.80
CA GLY A 269 9.69 -24.32 10.34
C GLY A 269 9.51 -23.18 11.36
N TYR A 270 10.50 -22.96 12.23
CA TYR A 270 10.53 -21.83 13.16
C TYR A 270 10.49 -20.49 12.42
N TYR A 271 11.43 -20.23 11.50
CA TYR A 271 11.47 -18.95 10.77
C TYR A 271 10.23 -18.75 9.88
N ALA A 272 9.73 -19.80 9.22
CA ALA A 272 8.51 -19.72 8.41
C ALA A 272 7.26 -19.46 9.26
N GLY A 273 7.17 -20.10 10.44
CA GLY A 273 6.09 -19.86 11.40
C GLY A 273 6.11 -18.45 11.94
N VAL A 274 7.27 -17.97 12.39
CA VAL A 274 7.42 -16.58 12.88
C VAL A 274 7.12 -15.59 11.77
N LEU A 275 7.60 -15.81 10.54
CA LEU A 275 7.25 -14.99 9.38
C LEU A 275 5.74 -14.93 9.18
N ALA A 276 5.02 -16.06 9.22
CA ALA A 276 3.57 -16.08 9.02
C ALA A 276 2.84 -15.21 10.06
N TYR A 277 3.15 -15.35 11.35
CA TYR A 277 2.53 -14.54 12.41
C TYR A 277 2.95 -13.07 12.36
N TYR A 278 4.24 -12.81 12.14
CA TYR A 278 4.76 -11.45 11.99
C TYR A 278 4.10 -10.75 10.81
N TRP A 279 3.90 -11.47 9.70
CA TRP A 279 3.26 -10.94 8.51
C TRP A 279 1.77 -10.61 8.74
N VAL A 280 1.06 -11.47 9.47
CA VAL A 280 -0.33 -11.22 9.90
C VAL A 280 -0.43 -9.97 10.78
N LEU A 281 0.58 -9.68 11.60
CA LEU A 281 0.64 -8.49 12.44
C LEU A 281 1.06 -7.23 11.65
N ALA A 282 2.12 -7.32 10.85
CA ALA A 282 2.71 -6.17 10.15
C ALA A 282 1.83 -5.62 9.04
N THR A 283 1.21 -6.49 8.24
CA THR A 283 0.35 -6.14 7.10
C THR A 283 -0.77 -5.16 7.49
N PRO A 284 -1.64 -5.45 8.48
CA PRO A 284 -2.68 -4.50 8.89
C PRO A 284 -2.13 -3.23 9.52
N SER A 285 -1.02 -3.32 10.28
CA SER A 285 -0.41 -2.14 10.90
C SER A 285 0.08 -1.12 9.87
N VAL A 286 0.79 -1.58 8.82
CA VAL A 286 1.30 -0.70 7.75
C VAL A 286 0.13 -0.09 6.95
N GLY A 287 -0.83 -0.92 6.54
CA GLY A 287 -2.01 -0.45 5.79
C GLY A 287 -2.85 0.56 6.57
N LEU A 288 -3.06 0.34 7.88
CA LEU A 288 -3.77 1.26 8.75
C LEU A 288 -3.01 2.58 8.92
N LEU A 289 -1.70 2.53 9.17
CA LEU A 289 -0.87 3.73 9.32
C LEU A 289 -0.88 4.59 8.06
N PHE A 290 -0.72 3.98 6.89
CA PHE A 290 -0.71 4.70 5.62
C PHE A 290 -2.11 5.27 5.28
N GLY A 291 -3.17 4.47 5.48
CA GLY A 291 -4.54 4.93 5.29
C GLY A 291 -4.94 6.06 6.25
N ALA A 292 -4.48 6.01 7.50
CA ALA A 292 -4.68 7.07 8.51
C ALA A 292 -3.87 8.33 8.16
N TYR A 293 -2.63 8.19 7.70
CA TYR A 293 -1.82 9.31 7.19
C TYR A 293 -2.54 10.04 6.06
N LEU A 294 -3.01 9.33 5.03
CA LEU A 294 -3.73 9.94 3.91
C LEU A 294 -5.06 10.57 4.37
N TYR A 295 -5.75 9.93 5.32
CA TYR A 295 -6.96 10.50 5.90
C TYR A 295 -6.68 11.84 6.59
N VAL A 296 -5.68 11.91 7.47
CA VAL A 296 -5.30 13.13 8.20
C VAL A 296 -4.80 14.21 7.23
N ALA A 297 -3.94 13.84 6.28
CA ALA A 297 -3.38 14.75 5.28
C ALA A 297 -4.49 15.47 4.50
N VAL A 298 -5.49 14.73 4.03
CA VAL A 298 -6.57 15.29 3.21
C VAL A 298 -7.62 15.99 4.05
N ASN A 299 -8.14 15.32 5.09
CA ASN A 299 -9.33 15.80 5.79
C ASN A 299 -9.01 16.85 6.85
N TRP A 300 -7.80 16.85 7.40
CA TRP A 300 -7.40 17.80 8.44
C TRP A 300 -6.43 18.84 7.91
N MET A 301 -5.38 18.40 7.21
CA MET A 301 -4.33 19.32 6.73
C MET A 301 -4.68 19.94 5.37
N GLY A 302 -5.67 19.41 4.64
CA GLY A 302 -6.08 19.93 3.34
C GLY A 302 -5.01 19.80 2.26
N VAL A 303 -4.16 18.77 2.36
CA VAL A 303 -3.07 18.47 1.42
C VAL A 303 -3.20 17.04 0.87
N HIS A 304 -2.39 16.70 -0.12
CA HIS A 304 -2.31 15.34 -0.70
C HIS A 304 -3.62 14.82 -1.34
N TYR A 305 -4.40 15.70 -1.97
CA TYR A 305 -5.65 15.30 -2.64
C TYR A 305 -5.41 14.24 -3.73
N ASP A 306 -4.33 14.38 -4.50
CA ASP A 306 -4.01 13.50 -5.62
C ASP A 306 -3.48 12.15 -5.13
N GLU A 307 -2.59 12.13 -4.13
CA GLU A 307 -2.07 10.90 -3.55
C GLU A 307 -3.19 10.11 -2.85
N ALA A 308 -4.07 10.79 -2.12
CA ALA A 308 -5.19 10.14 -1.49
C ALA A 308 -6.21 9.60 -2.48
N PHE A 309 -6.52 10.34 -3.56
CA PHE A 309 -7.42 9.87 -4.59
C PHE A 309 -6.82 8.69 -5.36
N SER A 310 -5.56 8.80 -5.78
CA SER A 310 -4.85 7.73 -6.52
C SER A 310 -4.71 6.45 -5.71
N SER A 311 -4.52 6.55 -4.40
CA SER A 311 -4.43 5.40 -3.49
C SER A 311 -5.71 4.55 -3.44
N LEU A 312 -6.88 5.13 -3.77
CA LEU A 312 -8.16 4.43 -3.81
C LEU A 312 -8.41 3.72 -5.15
N GLN A 313 -7.50 3.82 -6.11
CA GLN A 313 -7.58 3.18 -7.43
C GLN A 313 -8.97 3.35 -8.08
N ILE A 314 -9.59 4.52 -7.88
CA ILE A 314 -10.94 4.77 -8.37
C ILE A 314 -10.86 4.82 -9.90
N PRO A 315 -11.57 3.93 -10.63
CA PRO A 315 -11.53 3.93 -12.08
C PRO A 315 -12.33 5.09 -12.67
N ASP A 316 -13.28 5.62 -11.90
CA ASP A 316 -14.04 6.83 -12.17
C ASP A 316 -13.16 8.10 -11.99
N TYR A 317 -13.66 9.26 -12.38
CA TYR A 317 -12.92 10.53 -12.46
C TYR A 317 -11.66 10.50 -13.34
N LYS A 318 -11.85 10.49 -14.66
CA LYS A 318 -10.76 10.56 -15.64
C LYS A 318 -10.56 11.97 -16.17
N GLY A 319 -9.30 12.41 -16.20
CA GLY A 319 -8.86 13.64 -16.85
C GLY A 319 -8.18 13.33 -18.19
N PHE A 320 -8.45 14.14 -19.21
CA PHE A 320 -7.82 14.09 -20.53
C PHE A 320 -7.34 15.48 -20.92
N LEU A 321 -6.19 15.56 -21.59
CA LEU A 321 -5.71 16.80 -22.18
C LEU A 321 -5.94 16.79 -23.69
N ARG A 322 -6.65 17.81 -24.19
CA ARG A 322 -6.78 18.05 -25.62
C ARG A 322 -5.97 19.28 -25.99
N LEU A 323 -4.97 19.07 -26.83
CA LEU A 323 -4.14 20.11 -27.41
C LEU A 323 -4.66 20.46 -28.79
N HIS A 324 -4.86 21.75 -29.05
CA HIS A 324 -5.31 22.27 -30.33
C HIS A 324 -4.39 23.39 -30.78
N VAL A 325 -3.72 23.20 -31.90
CA VAL A 325 -2.92 24.27 -32.53
C VAL A 325 -3.86 25.04 -33.45
N SER A 326 -4.13 26.29 -33.10
CA SER A 326 -4.99 27.17 -33.88
C SER A 326 -4.34 27.51 -35.22
N PRO A 327 -5.12 27.92 -36.24
CA PRO A 327 -4.56 28.40 -37.51
C PRO A 327 -3.62 29.62 -37.34
N ALA A 328 -3.78 30.40 -36.27
CA ALA A 328 -2.86 31.49 -35.94
C ALA A 328 -1.52 31.01 -35.36
N GLY A 329 -1.40 29.71 -35.08
CA GLY A 329 -0.26 29.06 -34.45
C GLY A 329 -0.26 29.12 -32.92
N ASP A 330 -1.36 29.57 -32.31
CA ASP A 330 -1.52 29.52 -30.85
C ASP A 330 -1.79 28.07 -30.41
N LEU A 331 -1.25 27.64 -29.28
CA LEU A 331 -1.55 26.35 -28.68
C LEU A 331 -2.64 26.53 -27.61
N GLU A 332 -3.79 25.91 -27.82
CA GLU A 332 -4.88 25.82 -26.87
C GLU A 332 -4.85 24.45 -26.18
N ILE A 333 -4.91 24.46 -24.85
CA ILE A 333 -4.88 23.26 -24.02
C ILE A 333 -6.18 23.21 -23.23
N PHE A 334 -7.01 22.21 -23.53
CA PHE A 334 -8.25 21.95 -22.80
C PHE A 334 -8.04 20.78 -21.85
N SER A 335 -8.26 21.00 -20.56
CA SER A 335 -8.39 19.92 -19.59
C SER A 335 -9.84 19.46 -19.57
N LEU A 336 -10.07 18.23 -19.99
CA LEU A 336 -11.37 17.59 -20.08
C LEU A 336 -11.52 16.58 -18.94
N ALA A 337 -12.71 16.51 -18.36
CA ALA A 337 -12.99 15.64 -17.22
C ALA A 337 -14.24 14.79 -17.44
N LEU A 338 -14.19 13.56 -16.95
CA LEU A 338 -15.28 12.59 -16.97
C LEU A 338 -15.42 11.92 -15.59
N ASP A 339 -16.51 12.22 -14.88
CA ASP A 339 -16.71 11.73 -13.51
C ASP A 339 -17.00 10.24 -13.44
N ARG A 340 -17.76 9.70 -14.40
CA ARG A 340 -18.14 8.28 -14.41
C ARG A 340 -17.68 7.61 -15.69
N VAL A 341 -16.90 6.54 -15.55
CA VAL A 341 -16.36 5.80 -16.70
C VAL A 341 -17.30 4.63 -17.02
N PRO A 342 -17.76 4.49 -18.28
CA PRO A 342 -18.51 3.31 -18.69
C PRO A 342 -17.66 2.03 -18.58
N ARG A 343 -18.24 0.98 -17.98
CA ARG A 343 -17.56 -0.31 -17.75
C ARG A 343 -17.96 -1.38 -18.74
N THR A 344 -19.12 -1.22 -19.35
CA THR A 344 -19.69 -2.16 -20.30
C THR A 344 -19.91 -1.45 -21.62
N TRP A 345 -19.40 -2.09 -22.68
CA TRP A 345 -19.36 -1.55 -24.02
C TRP A 345 -19.96 -2.57 -24.98
N ARG A 346 -20.65 -2.08 -26.00
CA ARG A 346 -21.13 -2.88 -27.13
C ARG A 346 -20.74 -2.18 -28.41
N GLU A 347 -20.49 -2.94 -29.46
CA GLU A 347 -20.23 -2.35 -30.77
C GLU A 347 -21.46 -1.51 -31.19
N ASP A 348 -21.23 -0.26 -31.61
CA ASP A 348 -22.29 0.60 -32.13
C ASP A 348 -22.69 0.07 -33.52
N PRO A 349 -23.94 -0.39 -33.72
CA PRO A 349 -24.39 -0.89 -35.01
C PRO A 349 -24.25 0.14 -36.14
N ARG A 350 -24.29 1.43 -35.79
CA ARG A 350 -24.17 2.54 -36.74
C ARG A 350 -22.72 2.75 -37.21
N TRP A 351 -21.73 2.25 -36.48
CA TRP A 351 -20.32 2.42 -36.84
C TRP A 351 -19.94 1.73 -38.16
N ARG A 352 -20.61 0.62 -38.50
CA ARG A 352 -20.45 -0.09 -39.79
C ARG A 352 -21.36 0.43 -40.91
N GLY A 353 -22.24 1.39 -40.61
CA GLY A 353 -23.14 1.96 -41.60
C GLY A 353 -22.42 2.87 -42.59
N LEU A 354 -23.14 3.33 -43.64
CA LEU A 354 -22.58 4.20 -44.69
C LEU A 354 -21.94 5.51 -44.17
N ARG A 355 -22.34 5.97 -42.97
CA ARG A 355 -21.82 7.21 -42.34
C ARG A 355 -20.89 6.95 -41.15
N GLY A 356 -20.62 5.68 -40.83
CA GLY A 356 -19.81 5.29 -39.69
C GLY A 356 -18.33 5.20 -40.02
N GLY A 357 -17.47 5.31 -39.00
CA GLY A 357 -16.01 5.27 -39.17
C GLY A 357 -15.43 3.91 -39.60
N GLY A 358 -16.25 2.86 -39.67
CA GLY A 358 -15.83 1.49 -40.04
C GLY A 358 -16.39 0.97 -41.36
N GLY A 359 -17.15 1.79 -42.09
CA GLY A 359 -17.72 1.42 -43.40
C GLY A 359 -16.68 1.37 -44.52
N ALA A 360 -16.98 0.64 -45.60
CA ALA A 360 -16.17 0.68 -46.81
C ALA A 360 -16.21 2.10 -47.42
N GLY A 361 -15.05 2.77 -47.50
CA GLY A 361 -14.95 4.18 -47.91
C GLY A 361 -15.16 5.19 -46.78
N ALA A 362 -15.14 4.77 -45.51
CA ALA A 362 -15.26 5.68 -44.38
C ALA A 362 -14.18 6.77 -44.38
N ALA A 363 -14.59 8.00 -44.03
CA ALA A 363 -13.66 9.08 -43.77
C ALA A 363 -12.71 8.68 -42.62
N PRO A 364 -11.48 9.22 -42.58
CA PRO A 364 -10.59 9.04 -41.44
C PRO A 364 -11.31 9.32 -40.11
N SER A 365 -10.96 8.62 -39.04
CA SER A 365 -11.68 8.65 -37.76
C SER A 365 -11.97 10.07 -37.26
N TRP A 366 -11.05 11.02 -37.43
CA TRP A 366 -11.21 12.42 -37.02
C TRP A 366 -12.21 13.24 -37.86
N ARG A 367 -12.65 12.75 -39.03
CA ARG A 367 -13.73 13.32 -39.86
C ARG A 367 -15.01 12.49 -39.83
N ALA A 368 -14.99 11.29 -39.23
CA ALA A 368 -16.14 10.41 -39.20
C ALA A 368 -17.22 10.99 -38.26
N ALA A 369 -18.50 10.91 -38.67
CA ALA A 369 -19.61 11.32 -37.82
C ALA A 369 -19.79 10.41 -36.59
N LEU A 370 -19.40 9.13 -36.72
CA LEU A 370 -19.37 8.14 -35.64
C LEU A 370 -17.95 7.56 -35.57
N PRO A 371 -17.02 8.25 -34.89
CA PRO A 371 -15.62 7.83 -34.82
C PRO A 371 -15.41 6.64 -33.90
N SER A 372 -16.18 6.53 -32.82
CA SER A 372 -16.10 5.43 -31.87
C SER A 372 -16.81 4.19 -32.40
N ARG A 373 -16.11 3.04 -32.37
CA ARG A 373 -16.70 1.72 -32.64
C ARG A 373 -17.62 1.26 -31.51
N TRP A 374 -17.40 1.77 -30.30
CA TRP A 374 -18.03 1.26 -29.08
C TRP A 374 -18.97 2.29 -28.49
N ALA A 375 -20.19 1.83 -28.15
CA ALA A 375 -21.17 2.60 -27.41
C ALA A 375 -21.26 2.09 -25.97
N ALA A 376 -21.36 3.02 -25.03
CA ALA A 376 -21.53 2.71 -23.62
C ALA A 376 -22.93 2.10 -23.38
N VAL A 377 -22.98 1.02 -22.61
CA VAL A 377 -24.23 0.33 -22.24
C VAL A 377 -24.28 0.11 -20.73
N ARG A 378 -25.48 -0.02 -20.17
CA ARG A 378 -25.74 -0.41 -18.77
C ARG A 378 -26.55 -1.70 -18.74
N ARG A 379 -26.14 -2.65 -17.89
CA ARG A 379 -26.88 -3.88 -17.64
C ARG A 379 -27.90 -3.65 -16.53
N GLN A 380 -29.17 -3.95 -16.80
CA GLN A 380 -30.25 -3.91 -15.81
C GLN A 380 -30.95 -5.27 -15.82
N GLY A 381 -30.58 -6.13 -14.86
CA GLY A 381 -30.99 -7.53 -14.85
C GLY A 381 -30.45 -8.31 -16.07
N HIS A 382 -31.36 -8.90 -16.85
CA HIS A 382 -31.04 -9.60 -18.10
C HIS A 382 -30.99 -8.68 -19.34
N HIS A 383 -31.41 -7.41 -19.22
CA HIS A 383 -31.43 -6.47 -20.34
C HIS A 383 -30.18 -5.59 -20.38
N THR A 384 -29.77 -5.21 -21.60
CA THR A 384 -28.65 -4.28 -21.84
C THR A 384 -29.19 -3.04 -22.53
N LEU A 385 -29.21 -1.92 -21.79
CA LEU A 385 -29.71 -0.64 -22.25
C LEU A 385 -28.54 0.27 -22.67
N LEU A 386 -28.80 1.21 -23.58
CA LEU A 386 -27.83 2.25 -23.88
C LEU A 386 -27.63 3.12 -22.63
N ALA A 387 -26.37 3.37 -22.26
CA ALA A 387 -26.06 4.29 -21.17
C ALA A 387 -25.86 5.71 -21.73
N ASP A 388 -25.81 6.71 -20.85
CA ASP A 388 -25.34 8.05 -21.18
C ASP A 388 -23.95 7.92 -21.83
N GLN A 389 -23.79 8.47 -23.02
CA GLN A 389 -22.52 8.34 -23.74
C GLN A 389 -21.46 9.21 -23.05
N PRO A 390 -20.20 8.76 -22.98
CA PRO A 390 -19.16 9.51 -22.28
C PRO A 390 -18.95 10.89 -22.90
N GLU A 391 -19.12 11.03 -24.22
CA GLU A 391 -18.97 12.30 -24.94
C GLU A 391 -19.95 13.37 -24.47
N GLU A 392 -21.13 12.98 -24.00
CA GLU A 392 -22.16 13.89 -23.47
C GLU A 392 -21.87 14.32 -22.02
N GLN A 393 -21.04 13.55 -21.31
CA GLN A 393 -20.69 13.77 -19.91
C GLN A 393 -19.35 14.52 -19.74
N VAL A 394 -18.52 14.53 -20.79
CA VAL A 394 -17.23 15.21 -20.78
C VAL A 394 -17.44 16.73 -20.70
N ARG A 395 -16.73 17.37 -19.77
CA ARG A 395 -16.73 18.83 -19.61
C ARG A 395 -15.31 19.38 -19.59
N VAL A 396 -15.17 20.63 -20.01
CA VAL A 396 -13.92 21.38 -19.84
C VAL A 396 -13.82 21.83 -18.38
N VAL A 397 -12.76 21.43 -17.68
CA VAL A 397 -12.47 21.82 -16.29
C VAL A 397 -11.39 22.89 -16.19
N ASP A 398 -10.49 22.95 -17.17
CA ASP A 398 -9.46 23.98 -17.24
C ASP A 398 -9.12 24.29 -18.69
N TYR A 399 -8.61 25.50 -18.93
CA TYR A 399 -8.23 25.99 -20.25
C TYR A 399 -6.99 26.87 -20.16
N LEU A 400 -5.99 26.57 -20.99
CA LEU A 400 -4.80 27.38 -21.15
C LEU A 400 -4.58 27.72 -22.62
N LYS A 401 -4.37 29.00 -22.90
CA LYS A 401 -3.93 29.48 -24.22
C LYS A 401 -2.47 29.93 -24.16
N VAL A 402 -1.63 29.26 -24.94
CA VAL A 402 -0.24 29.63 -25.16
C VAL A 402 -0.14 30.31 -26.53
N PRO A 403 0.03 31.65 -26.58
CA PRO A 403 0.11 32.35 -27.85
C PRO A 403 1.38 31.98 -28.60
N ARG A 404 1.32 31.96 -29.95
CA ARG A 404 2.49 31.74 -30.79
C ARG A 404 3.58 32.76 -30.45
N ARG A 405 4.82 32.30 -30.26
CA ARG A 405 5.97 33.21 -30.20
C ARG A 405 6.12 33.88 -31.56
N ARG A 406 5.86 35.18 -31.61
CA ARG A 406 6.22 36.03 -32.74
C ARG A 406 7.65 36.48 -32.44
N ASP A 407 8.61 36.01 -33.23
CA ASP A 407 9.96 36.58 -33.19
C ASP A 407 9.82 38.06 -33.57
N ALA A 408 10.34 38.94 -32.72
CA ALA A 408 10.36 40.38 -32.92
C ALA A 408 11.56 40.76 -33.77
#